data_AF-A0A374BGE7-F1
#
_entry.id   AF-A0A374BGE7-F1
#
_cell.length_a   1.000
_cell.length_b   1.000
_cell.length_c   1.000
_cell.angle_alpha   90.00
_cell.angle_beta   90.00
_cell.angle_gamma   90.00
#
_symmetry.space_group_name_H-M   'P 1'
#
loop_
_entity.id
_entity.type
_entity.pdbx_description
1 polymer ?
#
loop_
_entity_poly.entity_id
_entity_poly.type
_entity_poly.pdbx_seq_one_letter_code
_entity_poly.pdbx_strand_id
1 'polypeptide(L)'
;RNAKLYCVGRDIENAEINLHFDSDLKKWIVTDELSTSKTKDNIFLAALYVYLKKHISFTGTASELVSELKEVTQEQFYPNRVTRDLVQNGYTLRKYGIDFQYKRTRNGRLIILHYDRERDSSDSKNTSEVTVNRLTLKV
;
A
#
# COMPACT_ATOMS: atom_id res chain seq x y z
N ARG A 1 30.56 17.99 10.87
CA ARG A 1 29.48 18.90 11.34
C ARG A 1 28.21 18.08 11.39
N ASN A 2 27.55 18.00 12.55
CA ASN A 2 26.34 17.18 12.72
C ASN A 2 25.09 18.05 12.62
N ALA A 3 23.99 17.47 12.14
CA ALA A 3 22.67 18.10 12.10
C ALA A 3 21.59 17.04 12.28
N LYS A 4 20.37 17.52 12.52
CA LYS A 4 19.17 16.68 12.64
C LYS A 4 18.12 17.19 11.67
N LEU A 5 17.61 16.30 10.83
CA LEU A 5 16.52 16.57 9.91
C LEU A 5 15.20 16.16 10.56
N TYR A 6 14.30 17.12 10.72
CA TYR A 6 12.96 16.87 11.22
C TYR A 6 12.03 16.61 10.04
N CYS A 7 11.55 15.38 9.93
CA CYS A 7 10.56 14.98 8.95
C CYS A 7 9.18 15.07 9.60
N VAL A 8 8.44 16.13 9.28
CA VAL A 8 7.08 16.36 9.75
C VAL A 8 6.13 16.56 8.58
N GLY A 9 4.91 16.04 8.70
CA GLY A 9 3.89 16.20 7.66
C GLY A 9 2.57 15.60 8.10
N ARG A 10 1.47 16.04 7.48
CA ARG A 10 0.10 15.62 7.87
C ARG A 10 -0.10 14.10 7.85
N ASP A 11 0.60 13.42 6.94
CA ASP A 11 0.37 12.00 6.63
C ASP A 11 1.57 11.09 6.99
N ILE A 12 2.61 11.63 7.64
CA ILE A 12 3.78 10.89 8.12
C ILE A 12 3.89 11.00 9.64
N GLU A 13 4.49 10.00 10.28
CA GLU A 13 4.89 10.14 11.68
C GLU A 13 6.09 11.06 11.76
N ASN A 14 6.15 11.85 12.83
CA ASN A 14 7.29 12.71 13.09
C ASN A 14 8.52 11.83 13.26
N ALA A 15 9.49 12.02 12.37
CA ALA A 15 10.75 11.31 12.41
C ALA A 15 11.90 12.30 12.49
N GLU A 16 12.93 11.92 13.24
CA GLU A 16 14.16 12.68 13.36
C GLU A 16 15.28 11.84 12.75
N ILE A 17 15.98 12.41 11.76
CA ILE A 17 17.09 11.74 11.10
C ILE A 17 18.39 12.46 11.44
N ASN A 18 19.35 11.74 12.01
CA ASN A 18 20.69 12.28 12.30
C ASN A 18 21.54 12.27 11.03
N LEU A 19 22.19 13.41 10.77
CA LEU A 19 23.00 13.66 9.58
C LEU A 19 24.40 14.12 9.98
N HIS A 20 25.40 13.69 9.22
CA HIS A 20 26.76 14.23 9.26
C HIS A 20 27.11 14.86 7.92
N PHE A 21 27.58 16.11 7.93
CA PHE A 21 28.13 16.76 6.76
C PHE A 21 29.55 16.29 6.48
N ASP A 22 29.73 15.64 5.35
CA ASP A 22 31.02 15.31 4.75
C ASP A 22 31.55 16.54 4.01
N SER A 23 32.70 17.06 4.48
CA SER A 23 33.29 18.28 3.94
C SER A 23 33.99 18.04 2.60
N ASP A 24 34.43 16.83 2.30
CA ASP A 24 35.18 16.52 1.09
C ASP A 24 34.19 16.31 -0.06
N LEU A 25 33.12 15.56 0.20
CA LEU A 25 32.04 15.31 -0.75
C LEU A 25 31.01 16.45 -0.81
N LYS A 26 31.06 17.41 0.13
CA LYS A 26 30.08 18.49 0.32
C LYS A 26 28.64 17.97 0.40
N LYS A 27 28.44 16.84 1.08
CA LYS A 27 27.15 16.13 1.17
C LYS A 27 26.76 15.86 2.62
N TRP A 28 25.47 15.79 2.88
CA TRP A 28 24.94 15.30 4.16
C TRP A 28 24.70 13.80 4.06
N ILE A 29 25.34 13.04 4.95
CA ILE A 29 25.27 11.59 5.04
C ILE A 29 24.38 11.25 6.23
N VAL A 30 23.41 10.34 6.04
CA VAL A 30 22.56 9.83 7.12
C VAL A 30 23.39 8.92 8.01
N THR A 31 23.40 9.20 9.31
CA THR A 31 24.20 8.45 10.30
C THR A 31 23.36 7.54 11.18
N ASP A 32 22.03 7.65 11.11
CA ASP A 32 21.19 6.67 11.76
C ASP A 32 21.43 5.31 11.13
N GLU A 33 21.64 4.31 11.97
CA GLU A 33 21.47 2.94 11.54
C GLU A 33 20.08 2.86 10.91
N LEU A 34 19.99 2.29 9.70
CA LEU A 34 18.72 1.74 9.27
C LEU A 34 18.38 0.73 10.35
N SER A 35 17.62 1.16 11.37
CA SER A 35 16.57 0.30 11.86
C SER A 35 15.80 0.07 10.58
N THR A 36 16.10 -1.04 9.90
CA THR A 36 15.13 -1.77 9.12
C THR A 36 13.99 -1.80 10.09
N SER A 37 13.04 -0.88 9.94
CA SER A 37 11.78 -0.95 10.63
C SER A 37 11.35 -2.34 10.22
N LYS A 38 11.56 -3.29 11.16
CA LYS A 38 11.23 -4.69 10.98
C LYS A 38 9.94 -4.62 10.23
N THR A 39 9.93 -5.12 9.00
CA THR A 39 8.74 -5.20 8.14
C THR A 39 7.62 -5.51 9.11
N LYS A 40 6.87 -4.48 9.51
CA LYS A 40 5.73 -4.70 10.40
C LYS A 40 4.88 -5.44 9.42
N ASP A 41 4.85 -6.77 9.57
CA ASP A 41 4.07 -7.66 8.71
C ASP A 41 2.80 -6.92 8.45
N ASN A 42 2.57 -6.52 7.20
CA ASN A 42 1.67 -5.39 6.94
C ASN A 42 0.28 -5.86 7.34
N ILE A 43 -0.12 -5.56 8.59
CA ILE A 43 -1.25 -6.20 9.28
C ILE A 43 -2.51 -5.90 8.47
N PHE A 44 -2.53 -4.72 7.85
CA PHE A 44 -3.49 -4.33 6.85
C PHE A 44 -3.56 -5.30 5.66
N LEU A 45 -2.44 -5.65 5.00
CA LEU A 45 -2.46 -6.60 3.88
C LEU A 45 -2.92 -7.99 4.31
N ALA A 46 -2.49 -8.46 5.49
CA ALA A 46 -2.92 -9.75 6.02
C ALA A 46 -4.44 -9.76 6.27
N ALA A 47 -4.96 -8.73 6.96
CA ALA A 47 -6.38 -8.57 7.21
C ALA A 47 -7.17 -8.45 5.90
N LEU A 48 -6.65 -7.69 4.94
CA LEU A 48 -7.28 -7.50 3.63
C LEU A 48 -7.36 -8.81 2.85
N TYR A 49 -6.29 -9.59 2.83
CA TYR A 49 -6.26 -10.88 2.14
C TYR A 49 -7.28 -11.85 2.76
N VAL A 50 -7.34 -11.95 4.10
CA VAL A 50 -8.32 -12.79 4.80
C VAL A 50 -9.76 -12.34 4.50
N TYR A 51 -10.02 -11.03 4.52
CA TYR A 51 -11.33 -10.48 4.17
C TYR A 51 -11.73 -10.85 2.73
N LEU A 52 -10.85 -10.59 1.75
CA LEU A 52 -11.14 -10.87 0.35
C LEU A 52 -11.26 -12.36 0.04
N LYS A 53 -10.57 -13.23 0.79
CA LYS A 53 -10.75 -14.68 0.66
C LYS A 53 -12.16 -15.14 1.04
N LYS A 54 -12.84 -14.41 1.94
CA LYS A 54 -14.23 -14.66 2.35
C LYS A 54 -15.25 -13.94 1.44
N HIS A 55 -14.98 -12.70 1.04
CA HIS A 55 -15.94 -11.84 0.33
C HIS A 55 -15.73 -11.75 -1.19
N ILE A 56 -14.60 -12.27 -1.71
CA ILE A 56 -14.17 -12.28 -3.13
C ILE A 56 -13.86 -10.90 -3.70
N SER A 57 -14.69 -9.90 -3.43
CA SER A 57 -14.51 -8.54 -3.94
C SER A 57 -15.00 -7.50 -2.95
N PHE A 58 -14.48 -6.28 -3.11
CA PHE A 58 -14.92 -5.12 -2.36
C PHE A 58 -15.05 -3.93 -3.30
N THR A 59 -16.11 -3.14 -3.13
CA THR A 59 -16.24 -1.84 -3.79
C THR A 59 -16.82 -0.84 -2.81
N GLY A 60 -16.08 0.21 -2.52
CA GLY A 60 -16.48 1.18 -1.52
C GLY A 60 -15.44 2.27 -1.28
N THR A 61 -15.71 3.15 -0.33
CA THR A 61 -14.77 4.15 0.13
C THR A 61 -13.71 3.54 1.06
N ALA A 62 -12.64 4.29 1.31
CA ALA A 62 -11.60 3.87 2.26
C ALA A 62 -12.16 3.69 3.69
N SER A 63 -13.14 4.51 4.09
CA SER A 63 -13.78 4.40 5.40
C SER A 63 -14.66 3.15 5.51
N GLU A 64 -15.38 2.82 4.44
CA GLU A 64 -16.15 1.57 4.36
C GLU A 64 -15.21 0.36 4.44
N LEU A 65 -14.11 0.37 3.70
CA LEU A 65 -13.11 -0.71 3.76
C LEU A 65 -12.56 -0.90 5.18
N VAL A 66 -12.24 0.19 5.89
CA VAL A 66 -11.80 0.11 7.29
C VAL A 66 -12.87 -0.47 8.19
N SER A 67 -14.15 -0.16 7.95
CA SER A 67 -15.26 -0.71 8.72
C SER A 67 -15.42 -2.21 8.50
N GLU A 68 -15.31 -2.66 7.25
CA GLU A 68 -15.37 -4.08 6.88
C GLU A 68 -14.20 -4.89 7.48
N LEU A 69 -13.00 -4.32 7.51
CA LEU A 69 -11.82 -4.99 8.08
C LEU A 69 -11.92 -5.20 9.60
N LYS A 70 -12.84 -4.52 10.30
CA LYS A 70 -13.10 -4.77 11.73
C LYS A 70 -13.67 -6.17 11.99
N GLU A 71 -14.25 -6.83 10.98
CA GLU A 71 -14.66 -8.23 11.09
C GLU A 71 -13.47 -9.18 11.25
N VAL A 72 -12.30 -8.80 10.71
CA VAL A 72 -11.11 -9.65 10.64
C VAL A 72 -10.10 -9.31 11.73
N THR A 73 -9.96 -8.03 12.07
CA THR A 73 -8.98 -7.57 13.05
C THR A 73 -9.54 -6.42 13.89
N GLN A 74 -9.12 -6.35 15.16
CA GLN A 74 -9.41 -5.23 16.06
C GLN A 74 -8.41 -4.08 15.92
N GLU A 75 -7.44 -4.19 15.00
CA GLU A 75 -6.50 -3.10 14.73
C GLU A 75 -7.19 -1.84 14.21
N GLN A 76 -6.69 -0.69 14.66
CA GLN A 76 -7.17 0.60 14.22
C GLN A 76 -6.48 1.02 12.92
N PHE A 77 -7.22 0.97 11.82
CA PHE A 77 -6.76 1.51 10.54
C PHE A 77 -7.33 2.90 10.29
N TYR A 78 -6.53 3.73 9.61
CA TYR A 78 -6.95 5.06 9.17
C TYR A 78 -7.18 5.06 7.65
N PRO A 79 -8.31 5.58 7.15
CA PRO A 79 -8.67 5.52 5.72
C PRO A 79 -7.57 6.04 4.78
N ASN A 80 -6.90 7.14 5.14
CA ASN A 80 -5.81 7.71 4.33
C ASN A 80 -4.59 6.77 4.25
N ARG A 81 -4.27 6.08 5.36
CA ARG A 81 -3.17 5.11 5.43
C ARG A 81 -3.49 3.88 4.58
N VAL A 82 -4.71 3.36 4.69
CA VAL A 82 -5.20 2.25 3.86
C VAL A 82 -5.08 2.56 2.36
N THR A 83 -5.51 3.75 1.91
CA THR A 83 -5.37 4.10 0.50
C THR A 83 -3.91 4.16 0.05
N ARG A 84 -3.02 4.65 0.90
CA ARG A 84 -1.58 4.69 0.61
C ARG A 84 -0.99 3.28 0.56
N ASP A 85 -1.35 2.42 1.51
CA ASP A 85 -0.82 1.07 1.60
C ASP A 85 -1.28 0.23 0.41
N LEU A 86 -2.52 0.37 -0.05
CA LEU A 86 -3.00 -0.24 -1.30
C LEU A 86 -2.18 0.18 -2.52
N VAL A 87 -1.88 1.48 -2.64
CA VAL A 87 -1.09 2.02 -3.76
C VAL A 87 0.37 1.54 -3.68
N GLN A 88 0.99 1.60 -2.51
CA GLN A 88 2.38 1.17 -2.31
C GLN A 88 2.56 -0.33 -2.52
N ASN A 89 1.57 -1.14 -2.17
CA ASN A 89 1.64 -2.60 -2.25
C ASN A 89 0.93 -3.18 -3.49
N GLY A 90 0.60 -2.36 -4.50
CA GLY A 90 -0.15 -2.81 -5.68
C GLY A 90 0.47 -4.01 -6.41
N TYR A 91 1.80 -4.07 -6.51
CA TYR A 91 2.51 -5.23 -7.08
C TYR A 91 2.37 -6.48 -6.22
N THR A 92 2.45 -6.34 -4.90
CA THR A 92 2.29 -7.43 -3.93
C THR A 92 0.86 -7.97 -3.93
N LEU A 93 -0.14 -7.08 -3.98
CA LEU A 93 -1.55 -7.47 -4.11
C LEU A 93 -1.77 -8.35 -5.33
N ARG A 94 -1.22 -7.95 -6.49
CA ARG A 94 -1.35 -8.73 -7.73
C ARG A 94 -0.71 -10.12 -7.64
N LYS A 95 0.41 -10.26 -6.92
CA LYS A 95 1.05 -11.57 -6.66
C LYS A 95 0.15 -12.50 -5.84
N TYR A 96 -0.67 -11.94 -4.95
CA TYR A 96 -1.68 -12.67 -4.18
C TYR A 96 -3.03 -12.80 -4.89
N GLY A 97 -3.07 -12.61 -6.22
CA GLY A 97 -4.30 -12.69 -7.00
C GLY A 97 -5.30 -11.55 -6.74
N ILE A 98 -4.88 -10.46 -6.09
CA ILE A 98 -5.76 -9.31 -5.81
C ILE A 98 -5.55 -8.21 -6.85
N ASP A 99 -6.58 -7.95 -7.64
CA ASP A 99 -6.65 -6.79 -8.53
C ASP A 99 -7.13 -5.57 -7.75
N PHE A 100 -6.34 -4.49 -7.78
CA PHE A 100 -6.65 -3.21 -7.14
C PHE A 100 -6.83 -2.12 -8.19
N GLN A 101 -7.97 -1.42 -8.10
CA GLN A 101 -8.27 -0.23 -8.87
C GLN A 101 -8.90 0.83 -7.96
N TYR A 102 -8.81 2.10 -8.37
CA TYR A 102 -9.61 3.15 -7.75
C TYR A 102 -10.10 4.14 -8.81
N LYS A 103 -11.30 4.69 -8.60
CA LYS A 103 -11.90 5.71 -9.48
C LYS A 103 -12.33 6.93 -8.69
N ARG A 104 -12.24 8.10 -9.31
CA ARG A 104 -12.85 9.32 -8.77
C ARG A 104 -14.33 9.33 -9.12
N THR A 105 -15.15 9.63 -8.13
CA THR A 105 -16.60 9.82 -8.23
C THR A 105 -16.95 11.22 -7.72
N ARG A 106 -18.18 11.67 -7.94
CA ARG A 106 -18.67 12.95 -7.40
C ARG A 106 -18.56 13.02 -5.86
N ASN A 107 -18.66 11.87 -5.18
CA ASN A 107 -18.67 11.78 -3.72
C ASN A 107 -17.31 11.39 -3.10
N GLY A 108 -16.28 11.11 -3.90
CA GLY A 108 -14.97 10.71 -3.37
C GLY A 108 -14.20 9.73 -4.23
N ARG A 109 -13.19 9.07 -3.64
CA ARG A 109 -12.47 7.96 -4.28
C ARG A 109 -13.18 6.66 -3.95
N LEU A 110 -13.51 5.88 -4.97
CA LEU A 110 -14.03 4.52 -4.83
C LEU A 110 -12.89 3.54 -5.05
N ILE A 111 -12.66 2.67 -4.07
CA ILE A 111 -11.72 1.57 -4.10
C ILE A 111 -12.47 0.35 -4.67
N ILE A 112 -11.83 -0.36 -5.58
CA ILE A 112 -12.34 -1.58 -6.19
C ILE A 112 -11.25 -2.64 -6.01
N LEU A 113 -11.59 -3.72 -5.32
CA LEU A 113 -10.71 -4.85 -5.05
C LEU A 113 -11.40 -6.13 -5.52
N HIS A 114 -10.65 -6.99 -6.20
CA HIS A 114 -11.14 -8.28 -6.65
C HIS A 114 -10.08 -9.34 -6.41
N TYR A 115 -10.44 -10.40 -5.70
CA TYR A 115 -9.57 -11.53 -5.43
C TYR A 115 -9.89 -12.68 -6.39
N ASP A 116 -8.88 -13.11 -7.13
CA ASP A 116 -8.91 -14.21 -8.05
C ASP A 116 -8.16 -15.41 -7.46
N ARG A 117 -8.94 -16.41 -7.05
CA ARG A 117 -8.43 -17.62 -6.39
C ARG A 117 -7.55 -18.48 -7.30
N GLU A 118 -7.76 -18.44 -8.62
CA GLU A 118 -6.94 -19.22 -9.54
C GLU A 118 -5.54 -18.61 -9.70
N ARG A 119 -5.44 -17.27 -9.60
CA ARG A 119 -4.15 -16.56 -9.64
C ARG A 119 -3.34 -16.66 -8.34
N ASP A 120 -4.01 -16.86 -7.21
CA ASP A 120 -3.33 -17.11 -5.93
C ASP A 120 -2.75 -18.55 -5.85
N SER A 121 -3.33 -19.48 -6.61
CA SER A 121 -2.90 -20.87 -6.71
C SER A 121 -1.83 -21.04 -7.79
N SER A 122 -0.67 -20.42 -7.60
CA SER A 122 0.46 -20.54 -8.54
C SER A 122 1.27 -21.84 -8.35
N ASP A 123 0.70 -22.95 -8.80
CA ASP A 123 1.52 -24.00 -9.42
C ASP A 123 1.97 -23.45 -10.79
N SER A 124 3.14 -22.80 -10.77
CA SER A 124 4.00 -22.40 -11.90
C SER A 124 3.42 -22.56 -13.33
N LYS A 125 2.63 -21.58 -13.79
CA LYS A 125 2.44 -21.33 -15.23
C LYS A 125 2.63 -19.86 -15.55
N ASN A 126 3.83 -19.55 -16.04
CA ASN A 126 4.14 -18.29 -16.70
C ASN A 126 3.28 -18.14 -17.96
N THR A 127 2.42 -17.13 -18.01
CA THR A 127 1.99 -16.52 -19.27
C THR A 127 2.16 -15.01 -19.16
N SER A 128 3.32 -14.58 -19.63
CA SER A 128 3.69 -13.20 -19.91
C SER A 128 2.79 -12.61 -20.99
N GLU A 129 1.82 -11.80 -20.62
CA GLU A 129 1.23 -10.82 -21.53
C GLU A 129 1.22 -9.45 -20.86
N VAL A 130 2.21 -8.65 -21.25
CA VAL A 130 2.26 -7.21 -21.04
C VAL A 130 1.26 -6.59 -22.01
N THR A 131 0.24 -5.90 -21.51
CA THR A 131 -0.49 -4.94 -22.37
C THR A 131 -0.79 -3.68 -21.58
N VAL A 132 -0.09 -2.63 -22.00
CA VAL A 132 -0.23 -1.25 -21.55
C VAL A 132 -1.42 -0.64 -22.30
N ASN A 133 -2.34 0.00 -21.56
CA ASN A 133 -3.38 0.93 -22.02
C ASN A 133 -4.40 0.42 -23.05
N ARG A 134 -5.63 0.14 -22.61
CA ARG A 134 -6.81 0.24 -23.49
C ARG A 134 -7.55 1.55 -23.22
N LEU A 135 -7.25 2.51 -24.09
CA LEU A 135 -8.00 3.75 -24.29
C LEU A 135 -9.49 3.46 -24.54
N THR A 136 -10.29 4.39 -24.03
CA THR A 136 -11.73 4.57 -24.20
C THR A 136 -12.26 4.21 -25.58
N LEU A 137 -13.25 3.31 -25.65
CA LEU A 137 -14.18 3.25 -26.78
C LEU A 137 -15.44 4.03 -26.40
N LYS A 138 -15.63 5.17 -27.07
CA LYS A 138 -16.93 5.83 -27.20
C LYS A 138 -17.79 5.00 -28.16
N VAL A 139 -19.06 4.84 -27.82
CA VAL A 139 -20.17 4.81 -28.76
C VAL A 139 -21.12 5.91 -28.33
#